data_AF-A0AA40FJA8-F1
#
_entry.id   AF-A0AA40FJA8-F1
#
_cell.length_a   1.000
_cell.length_b   1.000
_cell.length_c   1.000
_cell.angle_alpha   90.00
_cell.angle_beta   90.00
_cell.angle_gamma   90.00
#
_symmetry.space_group_name_H-M   'P 1'
#
loop_
_entity.id
_entity.type
_entity.pdbx_description
1 polymer ?
#
loop_
_entity_poly.entity_id
_entity_poly.type
_entity_poly.pdbx_seq_one_letter_code
_entity_poly.pdbx_strand_id
1 'polypeptide(L)'
;MSTKKSETSKCERELILKLHNESKSYLEIAKLLNRSKFTIHYIIKKSKSERNVTNKKRTGRPKKLTPREEKMIIHEIKKNPTTSAPKVAAIIANSFGKDI
;
A
#
# COMPACT_ATOMS: atom_id res chain seq x y z
N MET A 1 22.48 -4.72 16.30
CA MET A 1 21.20 -4.99 15.60
C MET A 1 20.74 -3.73 14.89
N SER A 2 20.48 -3.80 13.58
CA SER A 2 19.95 -2.64 12.84
C SER A 2 18.49 -2.42 13.24
N THR A 3 18.18 -1.28 13.87
CA THR A 3 16.81 -0.95 14.25
C THR A 3 16.00 -0.62 13.00
N LYS A 4 14.89 -1.35 12.80
CA LYS A 4 13.97 -1.08 11.70
C LYS A 4 13.37 0.31 11.89
N LYS A 5 13.78 1.28 11.07
CA LYS A 5 13.23 2.64 11.13
C LYS A 5 11.77 2.62 10.69
N SER A 6 10.91 3.22 11.50
CA SER A 6 9.50 3.44 11.18
C SER A 6 9.35 4.38 9.99
N GLU A 7 8.20 4.29 9.31
CA GLU A 7 7.87 5.25 8.25
C GLU A 7 7.74 6.66 8.83
N THR A 8 8.12 7.67 8.04
CA THR A 8 7.94 9.09 8.41
C THR A 8 6.47 9.44 8.48
N SER A 9 6.07 10.21 9.50
CA SER A 9 4.70 10.68 9.66
C SER A 9 4.33 11.74 8.60
N LYS A 10 3.03 11.99 8.41
CA LYS A 10 2.56 13.04 7.51
C LYS A 10 3.09 14.42 7.95
N CYS A 11 2.98 14.74 9.23
CA CYS A 11 3.42 16.01 9.80
C CYS A 11 4.94 16.22 9.60
N GLU A 12 5.74 15.17 9.77
CA GLU A 12 7.19 15.22 9.54
C GLU A 12 7.49 15.54 8.07
N ARG A 13 6.77 14.94 7.12
CA ARG A 13 6.94 15.19 5.68
C ARG A 13 6.48 16.60 5.29
N GLU A 14 5.40 17.11 5.89
CA GLU A 14 4.94 18.49 5.70
C GLU A 14 5.98 19.49 6.22
N LEU A 15 6.60 19.21 7.38
CA LEU A 15 7.66 20.03 7.93
C LEU A 15 8.90 20.05 7.01
N ILE A 16 9.30 18.89 6.46
CA ILE A 16 10.40 18.81 5.49
C ILE A 16 10.15 19.71 4.27
N LEU A 17 8.92 19.73 3.75
CA LEU A 17 8.57 20.56 2.60
C LEU A 17 8.59 22.05 2.94
N LYS A 18 8.07 22.44 4.12
CA LYS A 18 8.17 23.82 4.61
C LYS A 18 9.62 24.28 4.71
N LEU A 19 10.49 23.49 5.36
CA LEU A 19 11.91 23.81 5.50
C LEU A 19 12.63 23.87 4.15
N HIS A 20 12.26 23.02 3.19
CA HIS A 20 12.82 23.09 1.84
C HIS A 20 12.38 24.36 1.09
N ASN A 21 11.14 24.80 1.27
CA ASN A 21 10.63 26.05 0.69
C ASN A 21 11.31 27.29 1.31
N GLU A 22 11.72 27.20 2.58
CA GLU A 22 12.60 28.18 3.25
C GLU A 22 14.07 28.13 2.75
N SER A 23 14.36 27.36 1.71
CA SER A 23 15.70 27.20 1.11
C SER A 23 16.76 26.56 2.02
N LYS A 24 16.37 25.83 3.07
CA LYS A 24 17.32 25.04 3.88
C LYS A 24 17.91 23.88 3.08
N SER A 25 19.18 23.59 3.34
CA SER A 25 19.88 22.51 2.65
C SER A 25 19.37 21.12 3.09
N TYR A 26 19.49 20.11 2.22
CA TYR A 26 19.08 18.74 2.58
C TYR A 26 19.81 18.20 3.81
N LEU A 27 21.06 18.64 4.03
CA LEU A 27 21.87 18.24 5.18
C LEU A 27 21.41 18.91 6.47
N GLU A 28 21.05 20.19 6.44
CA GLU A 28 20.47 20.90 7.58
C GLU A 28 19.16 20.27 8.02
N ILE A 29 18.25 20.00 7.08
CA ILE A 29 16.96 19.38 7.36
C ILE A 29 17.16 17.97 7.94
N ALA A 30 18.11 17.21 7.39
CA ALA A 30 18.45 15.87 7.87
C ALA A 30 18.96 15.88 9.32
N LYS A 31 19.85 16.83 9.66
CA LYS A 31 20.36 17.02 11.02
C LYS A 31 19.25 17.43 11.98
N LEU A 32 18.40 18.39 11.59
CA LEU A 32 17.31 18.90 12.40
C LEU A 32 16.28 17.83 12.77
N LEU A 33 15.94 16.95 11.81
CA LEU A 33 14.91 15.92 11.98
C LEU A 33 15.49 14.54 12.35
N ASN A 34 16.81 14.44 12.54
CA ASN A 34 17.52 13.19 12.79
C ASN A 34 17.18 12.08 11.76
N ARG A 35 17.11 12.47 10.48
CA ARG A 35 16.86 11.57 9.35
C ARG A 35 18.05 11.54 8.41
N SER A 36 18.10 10.52 7.55
CA SER A 36 19.15 10.47 6.53
C SER A 36 18.89 11.53 5.45
N LYS A 37 19.97 12.11 4.91
CA LYS A 37 19.91 13.02 3.74
C LYS A 37 19.13 12.39 2.57
N PHE A 38 19.32 11.09 2.34
CA PHE A 38 18.61 10.35 1.27
C PHE A 38 17.10 10.29 1.51
N THR A 39 16.67 10.14 2.77
CA THR A 39 15.26 10.19 3.13
C THR A 39 14.66 11.56 2.81
N ILE A 40 15.35 12.65 3.17
CA ILE A 40 14.92 14.02 2.86
C ILE A 40 14.80 14.22 1.35
N HIS A 41 15.84 13.85 0.60
CA HIS A 41 15.84 13.93 -0.86
C HIS A 41 14.67 13.14 -1.48
N TYR A 42 14.44 11.90 -1.04
CA TYR A 42 13.36 11.06 -1.53
C TYR A 42 11.98 11.71 -1.29
N ILE A 43 11.75 12.27 -0.11
CA ILE A 43 10.48 12.92 0.25
C ILE A 43 10.21 14.10 -0.67
N ILE A 44 11.22 14.95 -0.90
CA ILE A 44 11.10 16.14 -1.75
C ILE A 44 10.88 15.73 -3.21
N LYS A 45 11.67 14.78 -3.73
CA LYS A 45 11.52 14.25 -5.08
C LYS A 45 10.11 13.68 -5.30
N LYS A 46 9.63 12.86 -4.37
CA LYS A 46 8.30 12.25 -4.43
C LYS A 46 7.17 13.29 -4.38
N SER A 47 7.32 14.32 -3.54
CA SER A 47 6.34 15.40 -3.46
C SER A 47 6.21 16.16 -4.77
N LYS A 48 7.33 16.41 -5.48
CA LYS A 48 7.31 17.05 -6.81
C LYS A 48 6.59 16.19 -7.86
N SER A 49 6.79 14.87 -7.85
CA SER A 49 6.20 13.96 -8.84
C SER A 49 4.73 13.63 -8.58
N GLU A 50 4.37 13.31 -7.33
CA GLU A 50 3.03 12.81 -6.98
C GLU A 50 2.10 13.91 -6.44
N ARG A 51 2.62 15.12 -6.15
CA ARG A 51 1.92 16.22 -5.47
C ARG A 51 1.23 15.81 -4.17
N ASN A 52 1.70 14.72 -3.55
CA ASN A 52 1.14 14.15 -2.33
C ASN A 52 2.23 14.03 -1.26
N VAL A 53 1.87 14.38 -0.03
CA VAL A 53 2.76 14.35 1.14
C VAL A 53 2.58 13.06 1.96
N THR A 54 1.46 12.37 1.78
CA THR A 54 1.13 11.14 2.52
C THR A 54 1.91 9.92 1.98
N ASN A 55 2.14 8.95 2.87
CA ASN A 55 2.67 7.66 2.44
C ASN A 55 1.59 6.90 1.65
N LYS A 56 2.02 6.16 0.63
CA LYS A 56 1.14 5.23 -0.06
C LYS A 56 0.84 4.08 0.89
N LYS A 57 -0.39 3.56 0.82
CA LYS A 57 -0.72 2.31 1.49
C LYS A 57 0.23 1.22 0.99
N ARG A 58 0.69 0.35 1.88
CA ARG A 58 1.48 -0.82 1.48
C ARG A 58 0.62 -1.68 0.56
N THR A 59 1.14 -1.99 -0.61
CA THR A 59 0.49 -2.91 -1.54
C THR A 59 0.75 -4.33 -1.05
N GLY A 60 -0.32 -5.08 -0.77
CA GLY A 60 -0.24 -6.51 -0.53
C GLY A 60 -0.17 -7.29 -1.85
N ARG A 61 -0.17 -8.63 -1.74
CA ARG A 61 -0.29 -9.51 -2.90
C ARG A 61 -1.66 -9.30 -3.56
N PRO A 62 -1.76 -9.17 -4.90
CA PRO A 62 -3.05 -9.10 -5.57
C PRO A 62 -3.88 -10.36 -5.28
N LYS A 63 -5.19 -10.19 -5.11
CA LYS A 63 -6.13 -11.30 -4.91
C LYS A 63 -6.23 -12.11 -6.21
N LYS A 64 -6.33 -13.44 -6.09
CA LYS A 64 -6.68 -14.31 -7.22
C LYS A 64 -8.12 -14.08 -7.70
N LEU A 65 -9.03 -13.86 -6.75
CA LEU A 65 -10.46 -13.72 -6.99
C LEU A 65 -10.88 -12.25 -7.12
N THR A 66 -11.84 -12.00 -8.01
CA THR A 66 -12.52 -10.72 -8.11
C THR A 66 -13.67 -10.61 -7.09
N PRO A 67 -14.13 -9.39 -6.74
CA PRO A 67 -15.27 -9.23 -5.83
C PRO A 67 -16.56 -9.92 -6.31
N ARG A 68 -16.72 -10.10 -7.64
CA ARG A 68 -17.86 -10.81 -8.22
C ARG A 68 -17.76 -12.32 -7.98
N GLU A 69 -16.58 -12.89 -8.18
CA GLU A 69 -16.30 -14.31 -7.92
C GLU A 69 -16.47 -14.63 -6.42
N GLU A 70 -15.95 -13.77 -5.53
CA GLU A 70 -16.14 -13.90 -4.08
C GLU A 70 -17.64 -13.91 -3.70
N LYS A 71 -18.44 -13.02 -4.29
CA LYS A 71 -19.90 -12.98 -4.04
C LYS A 71 -20.61 -14.23 -4.54
N MET A 72 -20.19 -14.78 -5.68
CA MET A 72 -20.79 -16.00 -6.23
C MET A 72 -20.48 -17.21 -5.34
N ILE A 73 -19.26 -17.33 -4.83
CA ILE A 73 -18.89 -18.33 -3.81
C ILE A 73 -19.80 -18.22 -2.59
N ILE A 74 -19.97 -17.02 -2.04
CA ILE A 74 -20.80 -16.80 -0.86
C ILE A 74 -22.26 -17.15 -1.15
N HIS A 75 -22.77 -16.85 -2.34
CA HIS A 75 -24.13 -17.20 -2.74
C HIS A 75 -24.35 -18.72 -2.87
N GLU A 76 -23.43 -19.42 -3.53
CA GLU A 76 -23.40 -20.89 -3.65
C GLU A 76 -23.42 -21.56 -2.26
N ILE A 77 -22.55 -21.10 -1.35
CA ILE A 77 -22.47 -21.63 0.02
C ILE A 77 -23.76 -21.31 0.79
N LYS A 78 -24.33 -20.11 0.65
CA LYS A 78 -25.59 -19.77 1.30
C LYS A 78 -26.77 -20.61 0.79
N LYS A 79 -26.78 -20.93 -0.51
CA LYS A 79 -27.81 -21.76 -1.12
C LYS A 79 -27.70 -23.21 -0.63
N ASN A 80 -26.48 -23.75 -0.64
CA ASN A 80 -26.19 -25.13 -0.23
C ASN A 80 -24.98 -25.14 0.73
N PRO A 81 -25.18 -25.04 2.04
CA PRO A 81 -24.09 -24.87 3.01
C PRO A 81 -23.17 -26.09 3.16
N THR A 82 -23.60 -27.26 2.67
CA THR A 82 -22.84 -28.52 2.71
C THR A 82 -21.95 -28.74 1.48
N THR A 83 -21.91 -27.77 0.55
CA THR A 83 -21.13 -27.90 -0.69
C THR A 83 -19.63 -27.87 -0.39
N SER A 84 -18.88 -28.85 -0.91
CA SER A 84 -17.44 -28.94 -0.70
C SER A 84 -16.66 -27.91 -1.52
N ALA A 85 -15.49 -27.50 -1.02
CA ALA A 85 -14.64 -26.50 -1.68
C ALA A 85 -14.24 -26.87 -3.14
N PRO A 86 -13.88 -28.13 -3.48
CA PRO A 86 -13.56 -28.48 -4.88
C PRO A 86 -14.76 -28.32 -5.82
N LYS A 87 -15.96 -28.59 -5.32
CA LYS A 87 -17.20 -28.45 -6.09
C LYS A 87 -17.50 -26.97 -6.36
N VAL A 88 -17.30 -26.12 -5.36
CA VAL A 88 -17.40 -24.65 -5.54
C VAL A 88 -16.33 -24.15 -6.52
N ALA A 89 -15.09 -24.63 -6.43
CA ALA A 89 -14.03 -24.26 -7.37
C ALA A 89 -14.38 -24.64 -8.82
N ALA A 90 -14.91 -25.84 -9.06
CA ALA A 90 -15.36 -26.27 -10.38
C ALA A 90 -16.49 -25.38 -10.94
N ILE A 91 -17.42 -24.94 -10.10
CA ILE A 91 -18.50 -24.02 -10.51
C ILE A 91 -17.93 -22.66 -10.94
N ILE A 92 -16.93 -22.14 -10.23
CA ILE A 92 -16.28 -20.87 -10.59
C ILE A 92 -15.48 -21.05 -11.89
N ALA A 93 -14.75 -22.16 -12.04
CA ALA A 93 -14.02 -22.47 -13.26
C ALA A 93 -14.95 -22.49 -14.48
N ASN A 94 -16.10 -23.15 -14.36
CA ASN A 94 -17.12 -23.20 -15.42
C ASN A 94 -17.75 -21.83 -15.72
N SER A 95 -17.92 -20.98 -14.70
CA SER A 95 -18.62 -19.69 -14.85
C SER A 95 -17.71 -18.55 -15.32
N PHE A 96 -16.43 -18.57 -14.94
CA PHE A 96 -15.49 -17.48 -15.16
C PHE A 96 -14.21 -17.89 -15.91
N GLY A 97 -14.05 -19.17 -16.27
CA GLY A 97 -12.88 -19.67 -17.00
C GLY A 97 -11.57 -19.58 -16.22
N LYS A 98 -11.62 -19.68 -14.89
CA LYS A 98 -10.45 -19.54 -14.00
C LYS A 98 -10.26 -20.77 -13.12
N ASP A 99 -9.03 -21.28 -13.12
CA ASP A 99 -8.59 -22.30 -12.17
C ASP A 99 -8.07 -21.64 -10.88
N ILE A 100 -8.65 -22.00 -9.74
CA ILE A 100 -8.42 -21.35 -8.43
C ILE A 100 -7.71 -22.28 -7.46
#